data_AF-A0AAW5RLD8-F1
#
_entry.id   AF-A0AAW5RLD8-F1
#
_cell.length_a   1.000
_cell.length_b   1.000
_cell.length_c   1.000
_cell.angle_alpha   90.00
_cell.angle_beta   90.00
_cell.angle_gamma   90.00
#
_symmetry.space_group_name_H-M   'P 1'
#
loop_
_entity.id
_entity.type
_entity.pdbx_description
1 polymer ?
#
loop_
_entity_poly.entity_id
_entity_poly.type
_entity_poly.pdbx_seq_one_letter_code
_entity_poly.pdbx_strand_id
1 'polypeptide(L)'
;MAQGQTADHVDAQVVGELFAHFGAEHFTVQSTRTGVPVIWLSRDLLLDVMGFLQKLPSPFVMLFDLSATDERMRSHRHGLPDSDFTVFYHLISIDRNADVMLKVPLMESDLHLPTVSRHFPNANWYEREVWDLMGITFDGHPHLTRIMMPKSWQGHPLRKDYPARATEFDPFMLDAVKQDQEQDNLLFKPEEWGMARGNENEDYMFLNLGPNHPSAHGAFRLVLQLDGEEIRDCVPDIGYHHRGAEKMGERQSWHSYIPYTDRVEYLGGVMNNLPYVLAVEKLAGIKVPNRVDMIRVMMAELFRIQSHLLFLGTYIQDVGAMTPVFFTFTDRQKIYTIIEAITGARMHPAWFRIGGVAHDLPTGWARLIQDNLLSWLPKRLMEYEKAAMRNSILRGRTIGVAAYNTAQALAWGTTGGGLRATGLNFDVRKWRPYSGYDQFEFEVPVGSNGDAYDRATVRIEEIRQSMRIIEQCMKNMPAGPFKADHPLTTPPPKERTLQDIETLITHFLQVSWGPVMPAAESFQMIEATKGVNSYYLTSDGSTMSYRTRIRTPSFAHLQQIPSVIRGQMVSDLIVYLGSIDFVMSDVDR
;
A
#
# COMPACT_ATOMS: atom_id res chain seq x y z
N MET A 1 31.57 6.05 -7.22
CA MET A 1 31.23 7.38 -6.67
C MET A 1 30.22 7.19 -5.55
N ALA A 2 30.56 7.62 -4.34
CA ALA A 2 29.77 7.42 -3.13
C ALA A 2 28.62 8.45 -3.05
N GLN A 3 27.41 8.07 -3.46
CA GLN A 3 26.16 8.80 -3.16
C GLN A 3 25.51 8.20 -1.90
N GLY A 4 26.27 8.14 -0.80
CA GLY A 4 25.87 7.53 0.48
C GLY A 4 25.64 8.52 1.61
N GLN A 5 25.69 9.82 1.32
CA GLN A 5 25.24 10.88 2.21
C GLN A 5 24.13 11.59 1.45
N THR A 6 22.89 11.41 1.89
CA THR A 6 21.81 12.32 1.52
C THR A 6 22.27 13.70 1.97
N ALA A 7 22.70 14.55 1.04
CA ALA A 7 22.71 15.99 1.29
C ALA A 7 21.33 16.35 1.83
N ASP A 8 21.25 17.27 2.78
CA ASP A 8 20.12 17.51 3.68
C ASP A 8 18.78 17.91 3.03
N HIS A 9 18.61 17.68 1.72
CA HIS A 9 17.50 18.12 0.88
C HIS A 9 17.17 19.62 1.02
N VAL A 10 18.04 20.40 1.69
CA VAL A 10 17.94 21.84 1.84
C VAL A 10 17.92 22.52 0.48
N ASP A 11 18.66 21.96 -0.48
CA ASP A 11 18.72 22.44 -1.86
C ASP A 11 17.53 21.97 -2.72
N ALA A 12 16.56 21.23 -2.16
CA ALA A 12 15.39 20.82 -2.92
C ALA A 12 14.57 22.05 -3.31
N GLN A 13 14.15 22.10 -4.58
CA GLN A 13 13.42 23.25 -5.14
C GLN A 13 12.20 23.65 -4.29
N VAL A 14 11.44 22.65 -3.80
CA VAL A 14 10.25 22.90 -2.96
C VAL A 14 10.61 23.56 -1.62
N VAL A 15 11.76 23.24 -1.03
CA VAL A 15 12.23 23.88 0.21
C VAL A 15 12.54 25.35 -0.05
N GLY A 16 13.24 25.66 -1.15
CA GLY A 16 13.51 27.03 -1.57
C GLY A 16 12.23 27.83 -1.85
N GLU A 17 11.25 27.23 -2.52
CA GLU A 17 9.94 27.85 -2.79
C GLU A 17 9.17 28.17 -1.49
N LEU A 18 9.19 27.27 -0.51
CA LEU A 18 8.56 27.49 0.79
C LEU A 18 9.28 28.58 1.59
N PHE A 19 10.62 28.56 1.63
CA PHE A 19 11.41 29.55 2.36
C PHE A 19 11.25 30.95 1.75
N ALA A 20 11.19 31.04 0.43
CA ALA A 20 10.99 32.31 -0.26
C ALA A 20 9.60 32.92 -0.01
N HIS A 21 8.56 32.09 0.19
CA HIS A 21 7.20 32.57 0.38
C HIS A 21 6.84 32.84 1.86
N PHE A 22 7.24 31.95 2.76
CA PHE A 22 6.83 31.99 4.17
C PHE A 22 7.95 32.40 5.13
N GLY A 23 9.22 32.42 4.70
CA GLY A 23 10.39 32.63 5.58
C GLY A 23 11.00 31.31 6.06
N ALA A 24 12.33 31.25 6.15
CA ALA A 24 13.05 30.02 6.53
C ALA A 24 12.93 29.70 8.03
N GLU A 25 12.71 30.72 8.87
CA GLU A 25 12.56 30.64 10.32
C GLU A 25 11.33 29.84 10.77
N HIS A 26 10.35 29.66 9.89
CA HIS A 26 9.12 28.92 10.16
C HIS A 26 9.24 27.42 9.93
N PHE A 27 10.38 26.95 9.42
CA PHE A 27 10.58 25.55 9.05
C PHE A 27 11.83 24.96 9.67
N THR A 28 11.77 23.65 9.94
CA THR A 28 12.97 22.86 10.28
C THR A 28 13.10 21.73 9.28
N VAL A 29 14.21 21.68 8.54
CA VAL A 29 14.47 20.59 7.58
C VAL A 29 15.12 19.43 8.33
N GLN A 30 14.51 18.25 8.24
CA GLN A 30 15.00 17.05 8.90
C GLN A 30 15.85 16.21 7.93
N SER A 31 17.09 15.92 8.33
CA SER A 31 17.92 14.94 7.63
C SER A 31 17.38 13.53 7.86
N THR A 32 17.10 12.81 6.78
CA THR A 32 16.56 11.43 6.82
C THR A 32 17.17 10.58 5.70
N ARG A 33 16.89 9.27 5.75
CA ARG A 33 17.24 8.32 4.67
C ARG A 33 16.02 8.00 3.78
N THR A 34 14.98 8.84 3.81
CA THR A 34 13.78 8.66 2.98
C THR A 34 14.06 8.91 1.50
N GLY A 35 15.00 9.82 1.20
CA GLY A 35 15.23 10.34 -0.15
C GLY A 35 14.21 11.40 -0.58
N VAL A 36 13.40 11.89 0.36
CA VAL A 36 12.36 12.91 0.17
C VAL A 36 12.65 14.06 1.14
N PRO A 37 12.51 15.34 0.74
CA PRO A 37 12.59 16.47 1.68
C PRO A 37 11.54 16.33 2.79
N VAL A 38 12.00 16.27 4.04
CA VAL A 38 11.15 16.24 5.24
C VAL A 38 11.23 17.58 5.94
N ILE A 39 10.10 18.27 6.04
CA ILE A 39 10.03 19.65 6.52
C ILE A 39 9.04 19.72 7.69
N TRP A 40 9.48 20.27 8.81
CA TRP A 40 8.63 20.54 9.96
C TRP A 40 8.06 21.96 9.88
N LEU A 41 6.81 22.13 10.27
CA LEU A 41 6.13 23.42 10.37
C LEU A 41 5.17 23.44 11.58
N SER A 42 4.80 24.64 12.02
CA SER A 42 3.71 24.81 13.00
C SER A 42 2.37 24.42 12.39
N ARG A 43 1.44 23.93 13.22
CA ARG A 43 0.05 23.64 12.83
C ARG A 43 -0.67 24.86 12.23
N ASP A 44 -0.31 26.06 12.65
CA ASP A 44 -0.95 27.30 12.19
C ASP A 44 -0.70 27.58 10.71
N LEU A 45 0.45 27.12 10.18
CA LEU A 45 0.84 27.30 8.78
C LEU A 45 0.37 26.14 7.89
N LEU A 46 -0.22 25.08 8.45
CA LEU A 46 -0.51 23.86 7.71
C LEU A 46 -1.41 24.09 6.51
N LEU A 47 -2.55 24.77 6.70
CA LEU A 47 -3.51 25.01 5.61
C LEU A 47 -2.95 25.97 4.55
N ASP A 48 -2.20 26.99 4.97
CA ASP A 48 -1.61 27.96 4.06
C ASP A 48 -0.54 27.31 3.18
N VAL A 49 0.32 26.47 3.78
CA VAL A 49 1.33 25.69 3.05
C VAL A 49 0.68 24.69 2.09
N MET A 50 -0.36 23.96 2.52
CA MET A 50 -1.11 23.07 1.64
C MET A 50 -1.71 23.82 0.44
N GLY A 51 -2.34 24.96 0.69
CA GLY A 51 -2.91 25.82 -0.35
C GLY A 51 -1.86 26.40 -1.29
N PHE A 52 -0.68 26.75 -0.79
CA PHE A 52 0.44 27.22 -1.60
C PHE A 52 0.98 26.11 -2.51
N LEU A 53 1.24 24.92 -1.97
CA LEU A 53 1.77 23.78 -2.74
C LEU A 53 0.84 23.33 -3.87
N GLN A 54 -0.48 23.47 -3.69
CA GLN A 54 -1.49 23.19 -4.73
C GLN A 54 -1.58 24.28 -5.81
N LYS A 55 -1.11 25.50 -5.55
CA LYS A 55 -1.16 26.64 -6.48
C LYS A 55 0.14 26.89 -7.24
N LEU A 56 1.19 26.13 -6.93
CA LEU A 56 2.46 26.20 -7.64
C LEU A 56 2.27 25.87 -9.14
N PRO A 57 3.10 26.42 -10.04
CA PRO A 57 3.00 26.15 -11.48
C PRO A 57 3.05 24.66 -11.85
N SER A 58 3.86 23.89 -11.11
CA SER A 58 3.82 22.43 -11.10
C SER A 58 3.37 22.01 -9.70
N PRO A 59 2.07 21.75 -9.49
CA PRO A 59 1.51 21.62 -8.14
C PRO A 59 1.76 20.25 -7.52
N PHE A 60 1.64 20.18 -6.19
CA PHE A 60 1.53 18.93 -5.44
C PHE A 60 0.07 18.51 -5.41
N VAL A 61 -0.31 17.62 -6.33
CA VAL A 61 -1.70 17.29 -6.69
C VAL A 61 -2.27 16.09 -5.93
N MET A 62 -1.42 15.32 -5.26
CA MET A 62 -1.82 14.07 -4.61
C MET A 62 -1.28 14.00 -3.18
N LEU A 63 -2.21 13.86 -2.22
CA LEU A 63 -1.88 13.39 -0.88
C LEU A 63 -1.69 11.87 -0.96
N PHE A 64 -0.43 11.43 -0.88
CA PHE A 64 -0.06 10.03 -1.06
C PHE A 64 -0.24 9.20 0.22
N ASP A 65 0.12 9.77 1.37
CA ASP A 65 -0.09 9.18 2.70
C ASP A 65 -0.24 10.27 3.76
N LEU A 66 -0.94 9.95 4.84
CA LEU A 66 -1.05 10.74 6.05
C LEU A 66 -1.12 9.77 7.23
N SER A 67 -0.22 9.94 8.19
CA SER A 67 -0.23 9.15 9.42
C SER A 67 0.44 9.92 10.56
N ALA A 68 0.49 9.29 11.73
CA ALA A 68 1.09 9.87 12.92
C ALA A 68 2.03 8.90 13.63
N THR A 69 2.87 9.48 14.50
CA THR A 69 3.82 8.78 15.37
C THR A 69 3.66 9.33 16.79
N ASP A 70 3.53 8.44 17.76
CA ASP A 70 3.68 8.76 19.19
C ASP A 70 5.18 8.73 19.52
N GLU A 71 5.71 9.87 19.92
CA GLU A 71 7.14 10.15 20.01
C GLU A 71 7.65 10.19 21.45
N ARG A 72 6.75 10.06 22.44
CA ARG A 72 7.06 10.19 23.88
C ARG A 72 8.17 9.27 24.37
N MET A 73 8.39 8.14 23.70
CA MET A 73 9.42 7.16 24.06
C MET A 73 10.65 7.18 23.11
N ARG A 74 10.71 8.09 22.14
CA ARG A 74 11.80 8.15 21.16
C ARG A 74 12.98 8.92 21.73
N SER A 75 14.14 8.28 21.79
CA SER A 75 15.35 8.84 22.39
C SER A 75 16.18 9.68 21.42
N HIS A 76 16.30 9.25 20.15
CA HIS A 76 17.14 9.92 19.15
C HIS A 76 16.35 10.96 18.36
N ARG A 77 16.15 12.14 18.98
CA ARG A 77 15.42 13.29 18.40
C ARG A 77 16.24 14.60 18.32
N HIS A 78 17.56 14.52 18.42
CA HIS A 78 18.41 15.72 18.43
C HIS A 78 18.20 16.61 17.18
N GLY A 79 17.96 17.90 17.40
CA GLY A 79 17.76 18.88 16.33
C GLY A 79 16.35 18.90 15.71
N LEU A 80 15.41 18.09 16.23
CA LEU A 80 14.01 18.13 15.83
C LEU A 80 13.21 19.05 16.76
N PRO A 81 12.08 19.62 16.29
CA PRO A 81 11.13 20.30 17.17
C PRO A 81 10.69 19.42 18.33
N ASP A 82 10.40 20.04 19.48
CA ASP A 82 9.85 19.34 20.63
C ASP A 82 8.42 18.86 20.34
N SER A 83 8.14 17.58 20.60
CA SER A 83 6.81 17.00 20.35
C SER A 83 6.60 15.66 21.05
N ASP A 84 5.42 15.48 21.62
CA ASP A 84 4.94 14.19 22.13
C ASP A 84 4.35 13.33 20.99
N PHE A 85 3.74 13.98 19.99
CA PHE A 85 3.18 13.35 18.80
C PHE A 85 3.64 14.10 17.55
N THR A 86 3.74 13.39 16.44
CA THR A 86 4.03 13.97 15.12
C THR A 86 2.99 13.48 14.12
N VAL A 87 2.36 14.38 13.38
CA VAL A 87 1.55 14.03 12.21
C VAL A 87 2.35 14.37 10.96
N PHE A 88 2.36 13.48 9.97
CA PHE A 88 3.02 13.74 8.69
C PHE A 88 2.05 13.64 7.52
N TYR A 89 2.35 14.42 6.48
CA TYR A 89 1.63 14.46 5.21
C TYR A 89 2.64 14.27 4.09
N HIS A 90 2.46 13.22 3.28
CA HIS A 90 3.31 12.94 2.13
C HIS A 90 2.58 13.39 0.86
N LEU A 91 3.11 14.42 0.19
CA LEU A 91 2.55 14.99 -1.03
C LEU A 91 3.42 14.66 -2.23
N ILE A 92 2.79 14.39 -3.38
CA ILE A 92 3.47 14.09 -4.64
C ILE A 92 3.08 15.11 -5.71
N SER A 93 4.09 15.62 -6.41
CA SER A 93 3.94 16.37 -7.66
C SER A 93 4.35 15.48 -8.83
N ILE A 94 3.37 15.15 -9.69
CA ILE A 94 3.59 14.29 -10.86
C ILE A 94 4.49 14.98 -11.87
N ASP A 95 4.19 16.23 -12.22
CA ASP A 95 4.92 16.98 -13.25
C ASP A 95 6.39 17.19 -12.90
N ARG A 96 6.69 17.38 -11.60
CA ARG A 96 8.06 17.55 -11.10
C ARG A 96 8.78 16.21 -10.90
N ASN A 97 8.07 15.09 -10.92
CA ASN A 97 8.53 13.82 -10.38
C ASN A 97 9.11 13.97 -8.96
N ALA A 98 8.50 14.81 -8.11
CA ALA A 98 9.05 15.18 -6.80
C ALA A 98 8.04 14.98 -5.68
N ASP A 99 8.56 14.73 -4.48
CA ASP A 99 7.78 14.51 -3.26
C ASP A 99 8.17 15.55 -2.20
N VAL A 100 7.27 15.79 -1.26
CA VAL A 100 7.59 16.49 -0.01
C VAL A 100 6.82 15.86 1.14
N MET A 101 7.50 15.69 2.27
CA MET A 101 6.87 15.22 3.50
C MET A 101 6.84 16.36 4.52
N LEU A 102 5.64 16.79 4.87
CA LEU A 102 5.40 17.81 5.86
C LEU A 102 5.14 17.16 7.21
N LYS A 103 5.74 17.67 8.28
CA LYS A 103 5.55 17.19 9.65
C LYS A 103 5.07 18.31 10.56
N VAL A 104 4.12 17.99 11.42
CA VAL A 104 3.56 18.91 12.40
C VAL A 104 3.77 18.33 13.80
N PRO A 105 4.52 19.03 14.69
CA PRO A 105 4.68 18.63 16.07
C PRO A 105 3.43 18.94 16.88
N LEU A 106 3.05 18.03 17.79
CA LEU A 106 1.96 18.18 18.73
C LEU A 106 2.41 17.79 20.14
N MET A 107 1.79 18.41 21.15
CA MET A 107 1.98 18.08 22.56
C MET A 107 0.79 17.27 23.06
N GLU A 108 0.99 16.38 24.04
CA GLU A 108 -0.09 15.55 24.59
C GLU A 108 -1.23 16.37 25.19
N SER A 109 -0.91 17.57 25.71
CA SER A 109 -1.92 18.52 26.22
C SER A 109 -2.85 19.10 25.15
N ASP A 110 -2.47 19.02 23.87
CA ASP A 110 -3.20 19.64 22.76
C ASP A 110 -3.00 18.85 21.46
N LEU A 111 -3.85 17.84 21.26
CA LEU A 111 -3.83 16.92 20.11
C LEU A 111 -4.82 17.34 19.02
N HIS A 112 -4.87 18.64 18.69
CA HIS A 112 -5.75 19.19 17.66
C HIS A 112 -4.96 19.70 16.44
N LEU A 113 -5.47 19.38 15.24
CA LEU A 113 -5.02 19.90 13.95
C LEU A 113 -6.19 20.32 13.08
N PRO A 114 -6.04 21.34 12.22
CA PRO A 114 -7.05 21.62 11.21
C PRO A 114 -7.11 20.48 10.17
N THR A 115 -8.31 20.12 9.72
CA THR A 115 -8.48 19.15 8.63
C THR A 115 -7.92 19.68 7.31
N VAL A 116 -7.25 18.81 6.55
CA VAL A 116 -6.83 19.06 5.16
C VAL A 116 -7.78 18.44 4.15
N SER A 117 -8.92 17.87 4.58
CA SER A 117 -9.91 17.23 3.70
C SER A 117 -10.52 18.17 2.66
N ARG A 118 -10.45 19.48 2.90
CA ARG A 118 -10.88 20.52 1.94
C ARG A 118 -9.88 20.71 0.79
N HIS A 119 -8.60 20.42 1.04
CA HIS A 119 -7.55 20.44 0.02
C HIS A 119 -7.48 19.11 -0.72
N PHE A 120 -7.57 18.00 0.01
CA PHE A 120 -7.45 16.65 -0.53
C PHE A 120 -8.61 15.78 -0.05
N PRO A 121 -9.56 15.39 -0.93
CA PRO A 121 -10.71 14.56 -0.54
C PRO A 121 -10.33 13.24 0.14
N ASN A 122 -9.22 12.63 -0.27
CA ASN A 122 -8.74 11.38 0.34
C ASN A 122 -8.22 11.55 1.78
N ALA A 123 -7.93 12.77 2.25
CA ALA A 123 -7.53 12.98 3.64
C ALA A 123 -8.61 12.51 4.64
N ASN A 124 -9.87 12.44 4.23
CA ASN A 124 -10.97 12.02 5.11
C ASN A 124 -10.72 10.65 5.79
N TRP A 125 -10.35 9.61 5.05
CA TRP A 125 -10.06 8.31 5.66
C TRP A 125 -8.75 8.31 6.44
N TYR A 126 -7.71 8.99 5.96
CA TYR A 126 -6.44 9.03 6.67
C TYR A 126 -6.53 9.78 8.01
N GLU A 127 -7.26 10.89 8.06
CA GLU A 127 -7.52 11.63 9.30
C GLU A 127 -8.36 10.81 10.27
N ARG A 128 -9.38 10.09 9.78
CA ARG A 128 -10.14 9.12 10.59
C ARG A 128 -9.25 7.99 11.11
N GLU A 129 -8.35 7.44 10.30
CA GLU A 129 -7.42 6.38 10.72
C GLU A 129 -6.48 6.88 11.83
N VAL A 130 -5.93 8.08 11.67
CA VAL A 130 -5.06 8.70 12.69
C VAL A 130 -5.85 8.98 13.97
N TRP A 131 -7.07 9.50 13.88
CA TRP A 131 -7.91 9.71 15.05
C TRP A 131 -8.25 8.39 15.75
N ASP A 132 -8.66 7.37 15.00
CA ASP A 132 -9.06 6.07 15.54
C ASP A 132 -7.88 5.38 16.27
N LEU A 133 -6.71 5.39 15.64
CA LEU A 133 -5.55 4.62 16.10
C LEU A 133 -4.58 5.40 17.01
N MET A 134 -4.55 6.73 16.92
CA MET A 134 -3.64 7.61 17.68
C MET A 134 -4.36 8.68 18.51
N GLY A 135 -5.65 8.93 18.30
CA GLY A 135 -6.44 9.88 19.10
C GLY A 135 -6.10 11.34 18.89
N ILE A 136 -5.66 11.70 17.69
CA ILE A 136 -5.44 13.10 17.27
C ILE A 136 -6.71 13.59 16.59
N THR A 137 -7.26 14.72 17.05
CA THR A 137 -8.52 15.27 16.55
C THR A 137 -8.26 16.23 15.40
N PHE A 138 -9.04 16.10 14.33
CA PHE A 138 -8.97 16.97 13.16
C PHE A 138 -10.17 17.95 13.14
N ASP A 139 -9.92 19.21 13.43
CA ASP A 139 -10.93 20.26 13.53
C ASP A 139 -11.52 20.58 12.15
N GLY A 140 -12.84 20.57 12.07
CA GLY A 140 -13.59 20.82 10.84
C GLY A 140 -13.70 19.61 9.90
N HIS A 141 -13.20 18.43 10.30
CA HIS A 141 -13.36 17.19 9.54
C HIS A 141 -14.86 16.84 9.37
N PRO A 142 -15.33 16.45 8.16
CA PRO A 142 -16.75 16.31 7.87
C PRO A 142 -17.46 15.20 8.68
N HIS A 143 -16.75 14.12 9.03
CA HIS A 143 -17.32 13.01 9.79
C HIS A 143 -16.23 12.21 10.52
N LEU A 144 -15.74 12.74 11.65
CA LEU A 144 -14.66 12.11 12.40
C LEU A 144 -15.23 11.01 13.31
N THR A 145 -15.15 9.76 12.84
CA THR A 145 -15.63 8.57 13.56
C THR A 145 -14.70 7.39 13.30
N ARG A 146 -14.84 6.31 14.08
CA ARG A 146 -13.98 5.11 13.99
C ARG A 146 -14.10 4.51 12.60
N ILE A 147 -12.99 3.97 12.10
CA ILE A 147 -12.89 3.45 10.73
C ILE A 147 -12.23 2.07 10.69
N MET A 148 -11.27 1.81 11.57
CA MET A 148 -10.62 0.51 11.72
C MET A 148 -11.17 -0.27 12.91
N MET A 149 -11.46 0.42 14.02
CA MET A 149 -11.88 -0.23 15.26
C MET A 149 -13.41 -0.22 15.43
N PRO A 150 -14.00 -1.23 16.08
CA PRO A 150 -15.41 -1.23 16.43
C PRO A 150 -15.81 0.00 17.25
N LYS A 151 -17.07 0.46 17.13
CA LYS A 151 -17.58 1.63 17.88
C LYS A 151 -17.43 1.48 19.40
N SER A 152 -17.50 0.26 19.92
CA SER A 152 -17.32 -0.07 21.33
C SER A 152 -15.87 -0.07 21.81
N TRP A 153 -14.90 0.04 20.90
CA TRP A 153 -13.49 0.00 21.25
C TRP A 153 -13.09 1.20 22.11
N GLN A 154 -12.23 0.96 23.10
CA GLN A 154 -11.73 1.98 24.01
C GLN A 154 -10.23 2.20 23.81
N GLY A 155 -9.82 3.47 23.75
CA GLY A 155 -8.43 3.85 23.51
C GLY A 155 -8.00 3.79 22.04
N HIS A 156 -6.67 3.80 21.85
CA HIS A 156 -5.97 4.08 20.59
C HIS A 156 -4.80 3.10 20.40
N PRO A 157 -4.97 2.01 19.63
CA PRO A 157 -4.04 0.89 19.61
C PRO A 157 -2.59 1.17 19.18
N LEU A 158 -2.34 2.26 18.45
CA LEU A 158 -0.99 2.58 17.97
C LEU A 158 -0.18 3.44 18.95
N ARG A 159 -0.79 3.99 20.01
CA ARG A 159 -0.04 4.70 21.05
C ARG A 159 0.94 3.78 21.79
N LYS A 160 2.00 4.36 22.35
CA LYS A 160 3.06 3.60 23.05
C LYS A 160 2.64 3.09 24.42
N ASP A 161 1.69 3.77 25.05
CA ASP A 161 1.07 3.40 26.33
C ASP A 161 -0.08 2.38 26.19
N TYR A 162 -0.55 2.11 24.97
CA TYR A 162 -1.63 1.16 24.76
C TYR A 162 -1.16 -0.29 24.92
N PRO A 163 -1.85 -1.14 25.71
CA PRO A 163 -1.47 -2.52 25.90
C PRO A 163 -1.53 -3.30 24.59
N ALA A 164 -0.53 -4.14 24.34
CA ALA A 164 -0.37 -4.81 23.05
C ALA A 164 -0.49 -6.34 23.15
N ARG A 165 -0.53 -6.92 24.35
CA ARG A 165 -0.68 -8.36 24.58
C ARG A 165 -2.10 -8.66 25.05
N ALA A 166 -2.68 -9.74 24.54
CA ALA A 166 -3.95 -10.26 25.04
C ALA A 166 -3.92 -10.55 26.56
N THR A 167 -2.75 -10.89 27.11
CA THR A 167 -2.56 -11.13 28.55
C THR A 167 -2.61 -9.86 29.41
N GLU A 168 -2.57 -8.68 28.79
CA GLU A 168 -2.73 -7.38 29.48
C GLU A 168 -4.20 -6.95 29.54
N PHE A 169 -5.10 -7.69 28.87
CA PHE A 169 -6.53 -7.48 28.93
C PHE A 169 -7.21 -8.61 29.70
N ASP A 170 -8.39 -8.31 30.25
CA ASP A 170 -9.27 -9.34 30.75
C ASP A 170 -9.67 -10.29 29.62
N PRO A 171 -9.87 -11.60 29.90
CA PRO A 171 -10.33 -12.56 28.91
C PRO A 171 -11.57 -12.05 28.18
N PHE A 172 -11.52 -12.02 26.85
CA PHE A 172 -12.65 -11.58 26.04
C PHE A 172 -13.83 -12.54 26.24
N MET A 173 -14.93 -11.99 26.75
CA MET A 173 -16.22 -12.66 26.84
C MET A 173 -17.25 -11.86 26.05
N LEU A 174 -18.10 -12.57 25.31
CA LEU A 174 -19.25 -12.03 24.58
C LEU A 174 -20.52 -12.60 25.21
N ASP A 175 -20.94 -12.00 26.33
CA ASP A 175 -22.23 -12.34 26.94
C ASP A 175 -23.40 -11.78 26.11
N ALA A 176 -24.63 -12.16 26.47
CA ALA A 176 -25.83 -11.74 25.74
C ALA A 176 -25.98 -10.21 25.68
N VAL A 177 -25.67 -9.51 26.77
CA VAL A 177 -25.79 -8.04 26.85
C VAL A 177 -24.80 -7.36 25.91
N LYS A 178 -23.54 -7.79 25.93
CA LYS A 178 -22.50 -7.29 25.04
C LYS A 178 -22.79 -7.65 23.59
N GLN A 179 -23.29 -8.86 23.34
CA GLN A 179 -23.70 -9.28 22.00
C GLN A 179 -24.82 -8.38 21.45
N ASP A 180 -25.83 -8.03 22.26
CA ASP A 180 -26.91 -7.13 21.86
C ASP A 180 -26.37 -5.71 21.57
N GLN A 181 -25.47 -5.20 22.42
CA GLN A 181 -24.81 -3.91 22.20
C GLN A 181 -23.99 -3.88 20.90
N GLU A 182 -23.25 -4.94 20.60
CA GLU A 182 -22.50 -5.04 19.33
C GLU A 182 -23.44 -5.14 18.13
N GLN A 183 -24.56 -5.86 18.23
CA GLN A 183 -25.58 -5.90 17.17
C GLN A 183 -26.19 -4.52 16.92
N ASP A 184 -26.52 -3.78 17.98
CA ASP A 184 -27.04 -2.41 17.87
C ASP A 184 -26.00 -1.46 17.24
N ASN A 185 -24.72 -1.63 17.56
CA ASN A 185 -23.63 -0.86 16.96
C ASN A 185 -23.46 -1.10 15.45
N LEU A 186 -23.86 -2.28 14.95
CA LEU A 186 -23.82 -2.63 13.53
C LEU A 186 -25.00 -2.04 12.74
N LEU A 187 -26.04 -1.53 13.42
CA LEU A 187 -27.16 -0.86 12.76
C LEU A 187 -26.69 0.45 12.11
N PHE A 188 -26.99 0.59 10.82
CA PHE A 188 -26.71 1.82 10.10
C PHE A 188 -27.76 2.87 10.41
N LYS A 189 -27.32 4.07 10.75
CA LYS A 189 -28.16 5.24 11.04
C LYS A 189 -27.93 6.30 9.97
N PRO A 190 -28.82 6.44 8.97
CA PRO A 190 -28.67 7.37 7.86
C PRO A 190 -28.40 8.82 8.30
N GLU A 191 -28.99 9.23 9.43
CA GLU A 191 -28.91 10.58 9.97
C GLU A 191 -27.48 10.96 10.39
N GLU A 192 -26.68 9.98 10.86
CA GLU A 192 -25.27 10.20 11.22
C GLU A 192 -24.40 10.56 10.01
N TRP A 193 -24.86 10.20 8.81
CA TRP A 193 -24.18 10.41 7.53
C TRP A 193 -24.79 11.55 6.71
N GLY A 194 -25.77 12.27 7.25
CA GLY A 194 -26.50 13.31 6.52
C GLY A 194 -27.37 12.77 5.39
N MET A 195 -27.69 11.47 5.40
CA MET A 195 -28.52 10.84 4.39
C MET A 195 -30.00 11.02 4.71
N ALA A 196 -30.75 11.56 3.75
CA ALA A 196 -32.21 11.64 3.85
C ALA A 196 -32.84 10.24 3.80
N ARG A 197 -33.97 10.05 4.48
CA ARG A 197 -34.73 8.78 4.38
C ARG A 197 -35.69 8.72 3.19
N GLY A 198 -35.94 9.85 2.55
CA GLY A 198 -36.86 9.98 1.43
C GLY A 198 -36.95 11.43 0.98
N ASN A 199 -37.78 11.68 -0.02
CA ASN A 199 -38.18 13.01 -0.47
C ASN A 199 -39.70 13.20 -0.26
N GLU A 200 -40.29 14.26 -0.81
CA GLU A 200 -41.74 14.53 -0.65
C GLU A 200 -42.64 13.43 -1.23
N ASN A 201 -42.15 12.64 -2.19
CA ASN A 201 -42.93 11.67 -2.95
C ASN A 201 -42.64 10.22 -2.56
N GLU A 202 -41.39 9.89 -2.20
CA GLU A 202 -40.93 8.50 -2.05
C GLU A 202 -39.88 8.32 -0.95
N ASP A 203 -39.90 7.16 -0.29
CA ASP A 203 -38.90 6.74 0.68
C ASP A 203 -37.71 6.05 -0.02
N TYR A 204 -36.50 6.35 0.44
CA TYR A 204 -35.28 5.70 -0.03
C TYR A 204 -35.07 4.35 0.65
N MET A 205 -34.57 3.39 -0.13
CA MET A 205 -34.19 2.07 0.39
C MET A 205 -32.73 2.08 0.83
N PHE A 206 -32.46 1.60 2.04
CA PHE A 206 -31.10 1.37 2.52
C PHE A 206 -30.75 -0.11 2.41
N LEU A 207 -29.75 -0.42 1.58
CA LEU A 207 -29.30 -1.78 1.33
C LEU A 207 -27.89 -1.99 1.88
N ASN A 208 -27.72 -3.02 2.71
CA ASN A 208 -26.39 -3.48 3.14
C ASN A 208 -25.87 -4.52 2.15
N LEU A 209 -24.84 -4.16 1.38
CA LEU A 209 -24.09 -5.09 0.55
C LEU A 209 -22.84 -5.55 1.32
N GLY A 210 -22.86 -6.79 1.84
CA GLY A 210 -21.83 -7.32 2.72
C GLY A 210 -22.18 -7.22 4.22
N PRO A 211 -21.27 -7.58 5.14
CA PRO A 211 -19.85 -7.92 4.92
C PRO A 211 -19.63 -9.30 4.28
N ASN A 212 -20.67 -10.14 4.22
CA ASN A 212 -20.61 -11.44 3.53
C ASN A 212 -21.41 -11.38 2.22
N HIS A 213 -20.72 -11.07 1.12
CA HIS A 213 -21.30 -11.06 -0.22
C HIS A 213 -20.24 -11.48 -1.25
N PRO A 214 -20.56 -12.30 -2.28
CA PRO A 214 -19.56 -12.77 -3.25
C PRO A 214 -18.74 -11.66 -3.91
N SER A 215 -19.41 -10.57 -4.32
CA SER A 215 -18.76 -9.43 -4.98
C SER A 215 -18.00 -8.48 -4.04
N ALA A 216 -18.06 -8.70 -2.72
CA ALA A 216 -17.31 -7.92 -1.75
C ALA A 216 -15.87 -8.44 -1.57
N HIS A 217 -15.54 -9.62 -2.14
CA HIS A 217 -14.20 -10.24 -2.15
C HIS A 217 -13.50 -10.25 -0.79
N GLY A 218 -14.25 -10.51 0.27
CA GLY A 218 -13.77 -10.51 1.66
C GLY A 218 -14.82 -9.96 2.60
N ALA A 219 -14.40 -9.58 3.81
CA ALA A 219 -15.25 -8.91 4.79
C ALA A 219 -15.27 -7.40 4.49
N PHE A 220 -16.20 -6.98 3.64
CA PHE A 220 -16.36 -5.58 3.24
C PHE A 220 -17.84 -5.24 3.13
N ARG A 221 -18.26 -4.17 3.82
CA ARG A 221 -19.64 -3.73 3.85
C ARG A 221 -19.78 -2.40 3.12
N LEU A 222 -20.73 -2.33 2.21
CA LEU A 222 -21.16 -1.10 1.54
C LEU A 222 -22.61 -0.86 1.91
N VAL A 223 -22.88 0.30 2.52
CA VAL A 223 -24.25 0.73 2.78
C VAL A 223 -24.68 1.66 1.64
N LEU A 224 -25.73 1.26 0.93
CA LEU A 224 -26.24 1.96 -0.24
C LEU A 224 -27.55 2.66 0.10
N GLN A 225 -27.66 3.93 -0.27
CA GLN A 225 -28.91 4.66 -0.31
C GLN A 225 -29.43 4.62 -1.74
N LEU A 226 -30.61 4.05 -1.94
CA LEU A 226 -31.18 3.76 -3.26
C LEU A 226 -32.48 4.52 -3.49
N ASP A 227 -32.59 5.07 -4.70
CA ASP A 227 -33.82 5.63 -5.27
C ASP A 227 -34.22 4.72 -6.44
N GLY A 228 -35.12 3.77 -6.16
CA GLY A 228 -35.35 2.62 -7.03
C GLY A 228 -34.08 1.77 -7.21
N GLU A 229 -33.50 1.78 -8.42
CA GLU A 229 -32.24 1.09 -8.75
C GLU A 229 -31.02 2.01 -8.78
N GLU A 230 -31.21 3.33 -8.71
CA GLU A 230 -30.15 4.33 -8.77
C GLU A 230 -29.51 4.53 -7.39
N ILE A 231 -28.19 4.50 -7.33
CA ILE A 231 -27.42 4.79 -6.12
C ILE A 231 -27.37 6.29 -5.90
N ARG A 232 -28.05 6.79 -4.87
CA ARG A 232 -27.98 8.18 -4.42
C ARG A 232 -26.72 8.46 -3.63
N ASP A 233 -26.36 7.55 -2.72
CA ASP A 233 -25.12 7.64 -1.96
C ASP A 233 -24.65 6.26 -1.48
N CYS A 234 -23.38 6.20 -1.07
CA CYS A 234 -22.72 4.96 -0.67
C CYS A 234 -21.74 5.23 0.48
N VAL A 235 -21.72 4.35 1.48
CA VAL A 235 -20.77 4.37 2.59
C VAL A 235 -20.00 3.05 2.61
N PRO A 236 -18.71 3.06 2.25
CA PRO A 236 -17.83 1.93 2.47
C PRO A 236 -17.44 1.86 3.95
N ASP A 237 -17.69 0.70 4.55
CA ASP A 237 -17.38 0.37 5.93
C ASP A 237 -16.33 -0.75 5.98
N ILE A 238 -15.19 -0.46 6.60
CA ILE A 238 -13.95 -1.26 6.57
C ILE A 238 -13.50 -1.60 8.01
N GLY A 239 -12.33 -2.22 8.18
CA GLY A 239 -11.79 -2.57 9.50
C GLY A 239 -12.12 -3.97 9.99
N TYR A 240 -13.01 -4.71 9.30
CA TYR A 240 -13.40 -6.08 9.66
C TYR A 240 -12.22 -7.07 9.64
N HIS A 241 -11.15 -6.76 8.91
CA HIS A 241 -9.93 -7.55 8.80
C HIS A 241 -8.71 -6.83 9.40
N HIS A 242 -8.90 -5.80 10.23
CA HIS A 242 -7.79 -5.10 10.89
C HIS A 242 -7.12 -6.03 11.91
N ARG A 243 -5.79 -6.20 11.79
CA ARG A 243 -5.01 -7.10 12.66
C ARG A 243 -3.86 -6.40 13.36
N GLY A 244 -3.80 -5.07 13.27
CA GLY A 244 -2.74 -4.27 13.87
C GLY A 244 -1.37 -4.59 13.28
N ALA A 245 -1.27 -4.81 11.96
CA ALA A 245 -0.01 -5.19 11.31
C ALA A 245 1.12 -4.18 11.57
N GLU A 246 0.78 -2.90 11.65
CA GLU A 246 1.71 -1.83 11.98
C GLU A 246 2.21 -1.92 13.43
N LYS A 247 1.32 -2.21 14.39
CA LYS A 247 1.68 -2.39 15.81
C LYS A 247 2.57 -3.62 16.01
N MET A 248 2.34 -4.68 15.24
CA MET A 248 3.21 -5.86 15.24
C MET A 248 4.62 -5.53 14.78
N GLY A 249 4.79 -4.57 13.85
CA GLY A 249 6.09 -4.09 13.42
C GLY A 249 6.92 -3.44 14.53
N GLU A 250 6.27 -2.87 15.54
CA GLU A 250 6.94 -2.26 16.71
C GLU A 250 7.41 -3.28 17.75
N ARG A 251 7.01 -4.55 17.58
CA ARG A 251 7.20 -5.62 18.56
C ARG A 251 8.02 -6.79 18.07
N GLN A 252 8.09 -6.94 16.75
CA GLN A 252 8.89 -7.95 16.10
C GLN A 252 10.23 -7.34 15.73
N SER A 253 11.30 -8.14 15.82
CA SER A 253 12.59 -7.73 15.26
C SER A 253 12.46 -7.47 13.76
N TRP A 254 13.36 -6.66 13.20
CA TRP A 254 13.35 -6.34 11.76
C TRP A 254 13.25 -7.58 10.85
N HIS A 255 13.87 -8.70 11.25
CA HIS A 255 13.82 -9.96 10.50
C HIS A 255 12.53 -10.76 10.75
N SER A 256 12.07 -10.85 12.01
CA SER A 256 10.88 -11.62 12.37
C SER A 256 9.59 -10.99 11.87
N TYR A 257 9.61 -9.69 11.54
CA TYR A 257 8.47 -8.99 10.93
C TYR A 257 8.27 -9.30 9.43
N ILE A 258 9.31 -9.74 8.70
CA ILE A 258 9.26 -10.02 7.25
C ILE A 258 8.03 -10.84 6.83
N PRO A 259 7.64 -11.94 7.51
CA PRO A 259 6.47 -12.72 7.11
C PRO A 259 5.12 -12.01 7.28
N TYR A 260 5.04 -10.91 8.05
CA TYR A 260 3.81 -10.12 8.13
C TYR A 260 3.58 -9.34 6.85
N THR A 261 4.64 -8.82 6.21
CA THR A 261 4.51 -8.01 5.00
C THR A 261 3.89 -8.82 3.86
N ASP A 262 4.26 -10.10 3.71
CA ASP A 262 3.68 -11.04 2.73
C ASP A 262 2.17 -11.27 2.90
N ARG A 263 1.64 -10.96 4.09
CA ARG A 263 0.24 -11.21 4.48
C ARG A 263 -0.60 -9.94 4.55
N VAL A 264 0.02 -8.76 4.44
CA VAL A 264 -0.72 -7.49 4.28
C VAL A 264 -1.57 -7.58 3.02
N GLU A 265 -0.96 -7.93 1.88
CA GLU A 265 -1.67 -8.21 0.63
C GLU A 265 -1.34 -9.65 0.24
N TYR A 266 -2.30 -10.55 0.45
CA TYR A 266 -2.01 -11.98 0.43
C TYR A 266 -1.76 -12.57 -0.96
N LEU A 267 -2.00 -11.81 -2.04
CA LEU A 267 -1.69 -12.26 -3.40
C LEU A 267 -0.27 -11.90 -3.81
N GLY A 268 0.23 -10.73 -3.41
CA GLY A 268 1.48 -10.16 -3.86
C GLY A 268 2.73 -10.75 -3.22
N GLY A 269 2.60 -11.50 -2.11
CA GLY A 269 3.70 -12.24 -1.48
C GLY A 269 4.99 -11.42 -1.37
N VAL A 270 6.02 -11.80 -2.12
CA VAL A 270 7.33 -11.11 -2.14
C VAL A 270 7.27 -9.65 -2.58
N MET A 271 6.27 -9.28 -3.39
CA MET A 271 6.09 -7.91 -3.86
C MET A 271 5.79 -6.96 -2.71
N ASN A 272 4.97 -7.40 -1.74
CA ASN A 272 4.69 -6.61 -0.56
C ASN A 272 5.85 -6.57 0.44
N ASN A 273 6.74 -7.56 0.41
CA ASN A 273 7.96 -7.58 1.20
C ASN A 273 9.05 -6.64 0.65
N LEU A 274 9.07 -6.44 -0.66
CA LEU A 274 10.09 -5.64 -1.34
C LEU A 274 10.23 -4.21 -0.80
N PRO A 275 9.17 -3.37 -0.67
CA PRO A 275 9.33 -2.01 -0.15
C PRO A 275 9.82 -2.00 1.29
N TYR A 276 9.39 -2.96 2.12
CA TYR A 276 9.88 -3.09 3.49
C TYR A 276 11.38 -3.39 3.52
N VAL A 277 11.83 -4.42 2.81
CA VAL A 277 13.25 -4.82 2.79
C VAL A 277 14.13 -3.72 2.21
N LEU A 278 13.71 -3.07 1.13
CA LEU A 278 14.44 -1.95 0.54
C LEU A 278 14.52 -0.75 1.50
N ALA A 279 13.44 -0.42 2.22
CA ALA A 279 13.46 0.64 3.23
C ALA A 279 14.41 0.31 4.39
N VAL A 280 14.45 -0.94 4.85
CA VAL A 280 15.41 -1.39 5.90
C VAL A 280 16.84 -1.40 5.38
N GLU A 281 17.08 -1.83 4.15
CA GLU A 281 18.42 -1.81 3.53
C GLU A 281 18.94 -0.38 3.36
N LYS A 282 18.08 0.53 2.92
CA LYS A 282 18.36 1.97 2.83
C LYS A 282 18.66 2.58 4.21
N LEU A 283 17.88 2.20 5.22
CA LEU A 283 18.12 2.58 6.61
C LEU A 283 19.50 2.14 7.09
N ALA A 284 19.90 0.91 6.79
CA ALA A 284 21.19 0.33 7.20
C ALA A 284 22.38 0.74 6.30
N GLY A 285 22.13 1.30 5.11
CA GLY A 285 23.19 1.57 4.12
C GLY A 285 23.69 0.31 3.40
N ILE A 286 22.89 -0.75 3.35
CA ILE A 286 23.22 -2.02 2.71
C ILE A 286 23.08 -1.89 1.20
N LYS A 287 24.09 -2.36 0.45
CA LYS A 287 24.02 -2.52 -1.01
C LYS A 287 24.00 -4.00 -1.36
N VAL A 288 22.97 -4.42 -2.09
CA VAL A 288 22.82 -5.81 -2.51
C VAL A 288 23.58 -6.08 -3.82
N PRO A 289 24.04 -7.32 -4.05
CA PRO A 289 24.63 -7.72 -5.34
C PRO A 289 23.63 -7.62 -6.50
N ASN A 290 24.10 -7.32 -7.72
CA ASN A 290 23.24 -7.25 -8.92
C ASN A 290 22.40 -8.51 -9.16
N ARG A 291 22.90 -9.69 -8.76
CA ARG A 291 22.16 -10.95 -8.82
C ARG A 291 20.92 -10.93 -7.93
N VAL A 292 21.01 -10.36 -6.73
CA VAL A 292 19.88 -10.24 -5.82
C VAL A 292 18.81 -9.34 -6.42
N ASP A 293 19.19 -8.20 -6.99
CA ASP A 293 18.25 -7.30 -7.65
C ASP A 293 17.52 -7.98 -8.81
N MET A 294 18.25 -8.69 -9.68
CA MET A 294 17.66 -9.45 -10.80
C MET A 294 16.70 -10.55 -10.31
N ILE A 295 17.06 -11.29 -9.26
CA ILE A 295 16.17 -12.30 -8.64
C ILE A 295 14.91 -11.63 -8.08
N ARG A 296 15.07 -10.48 -7.42
CA ARG A 296 13.94 -9.73 -6.84
C ARG A 296 12.98 -9.25 -7.91
N VAL A 297 13.48 -8.67 -9.00
CA VAL A 297 12.65 -8.24 -10.14
C VAL A 297 11.92 -9.44 -10.75
N MET A 298 12.62 -10.54 -11.05
CA MET A 298 12.00 -11.73 -11.62
C MET A 298 10.87 -12.28 -10.73
N MET A 299 11.13 -12.40 -9.43
CA MET A 299 10.12 -12.89 -8.48
C MET A 299 8.97 -11.90 -8.31
N ALA A 300 9.22 -10.59 -8.27
CA ALA A 300 8.17 -9.58 -8.22
C ALA A 300 7.26 -9.66 -9.46
N GLU A 301 7.82 -9.78 -10.66
CA GLU A 301 7.02 -9.90 -11.89
C GLU A 301 6.24 -11.24 -11.97
N LEU A 302 6.74 -12.34 -11.39
CA LEU A 302 5.97 -13.58 -11.26
C LEU A 302 4.72 -13.38 -10.38
N PHE A 303 4.87 -12.69 -9.25
CA PHE A 303 3.75 -12.34 -8.37
C PHE A 303 2.81 -11.30 -9.02
N ARG A 304 3.34 -10.40 -9.87
CA ARG A 304 2.51 -9.49 -10.68
C ARG A 304 1.54 -10.25 -11.57
N ILE A 305 2.06 -11.20 -12.35
CA ILE A 305 1.26 -12.03 -13.24
C ILE A 305 0.25 -12.86 -12.44
N GLN A 306 0.67 -13.48 -11.35
CA GLN A 306 -0.21 -14.30 -10.51
C GLN A 306 -1.37 -13.49 -9.90
N SER A 307 -1.14 -12.23 -9.52
CA SER A 307 -2.18 -11.33 -9.00
C SER A 307 -3.14 -10.92 -10.10
N HIS A 308 -2.62 -10.46 -11.25
CA HIS A 308 -3.46 -10.01 -12.37
C HIS A 308 -4.30 -11.14 -12.98
N LEU A 309 -3.82 -12.39 -12.96
CA LEU A 309 -4.62 -13.54 -13.39
C LEU A 309 -5.81 -13.81 -12.45
N LEU A 310 -5.63 -13.60 -11.14
CA LEU A 310 -6.77 -13.71 -10.22
C LEU A 310 -7.76 -12.59 -10.48
N PHE A 311 -7.26 -11.35 -10.52
CA PHE A 311 -8.06 -10.18 -10.84
C PHE A 311 -8.88 -10.39 -12.11
N LEU A 312 -8.26 -10.85 -13.21
CA LEU A 312 -8.95 -11.06 -14.47
C LEU A 312 -10.06 -12.09 -14.34
N GLY A 313 -9.81 -13.19 -13.62
CA GLY A 313 -10.79 -14.22 -13.36
C GLY A 313 -11.98 -13.71 -12.55
N THR A 314 -11.73 -13.04 -11.43
CA THR A 314 -12.78 -12.53 -10.53
C THR A 314 -13.53 -11.35 -11.12
N TYR A 315 -12.86 -10.45 -11.83
CA TYR A 315 -13.49 -9.34 -12.55
C TYR A 315 -14.49 -9.85 -13.59
N ILE A 316 -14.09 -10.82 -14.41
CA ILE A 316 -14.99 -11.41 -15.42
C ILE A 316 -16.15 -12.16 -14.75
N GLN A 317 -15.88 -12.82 -13.61
CA GLN A 317 -16.90 -13.50 -12.81
C GLN A 317 -17.94 -12.51 -12.25
N ASP A 318 -17.51 -11.38 -11.71
CA ASP A 318 -18.39 -10.34 -11.13
C ASP A 318 -19.30 -9.72 -12.19
N VAL A 319 -18.82 -9.58 -13.42
CA VAL A 319 -19.64 -9.13 -14.56
C VAL A 319 -20.67 -10.20 -14.96
N GLY A 320 -20.43 -11.48 -14.60
CA GLY A 320 -21.39 -12.58 -14.72
C GLY A 320 -20.88 -13.82 -15.47
N ALA A 321 -19.64 -13.82 -15.97
CA ALA A 321 -19.10 -14.95 -16.73
C ALA A 321 -18.26 -15.88 -15.83
N MET A 322 -18.84 -17.03 -15.47
CA MET A 322 -18.24 -17.96 -14.50
C MET A 322 -17.06 -18.79 -15.01
N THR A 323 -17.02 -19.16 -16.30
CA THR A 323 -16.01 -20.12 -16.80
C THR A 323 -14.55 -19.63 -16.72
N PRO A 324 -14.24 -18.36 -17.08
CA PRO A 324 -12.85 -17.89 -17.12
C PRO A 324 -12.09 -17.98 -15.78
N VAL A 325 -12.77 -17.90 -14.63
CA VAL A 325 -12.10 -17.98 -13.32
C VAL A 325 -11.41 -19.34 -13.11
N PHE A 326 -12.03 -20.45 -13.53
CA PHE A 326 -11.42 -21.78 -13.38
C PHE A 326 -10.17 -21.94 -14.25
N PHE A 327 -10.19 -21.30 -15.41
CA PHE A 327 -9.08 -21.29 -16.36
C PHE A 327 -7.91 -20.45 -15.83
N THR A 328 -8.16 -19.25 -15.31
CA THR A 328 -7.10 -18.42 -14.75
C THR A 328 -6.49 -19.06 -13.50
N PHE A 329 -7.27 -19.77 -12.68
CA PHE A 329 -6.74 -20.53 -11.55
C PHE A 329 -5.81 -21.68 -11.98
N THR A 330 -6.14 -22.37 -13.07
CA THR A 330 -5.28 -23.40 -13.64
C THR A 330 -3.95 -22.81 -14.13
N ASP A 331 -3.99 -21.64 -14.76
CA ASP A 331 -2.77 -20.95 -15.20
C ASP A 331 -1.95 -20.42 -14.01
N ARG A 332 -2.60 -19.92 -12.96
CA ARG A 332 -1.94 -19.55 -11.69
C ARG A 332 -1.24 -20.73 -11.03
N GLN A 333 -1.80 -21.94 -11.12
CA GLN A 333 -1.15 -23.14 -10.60
C GLN A 333 0.22 -23.39 -11.23
N LYS A 334 0.38 -23.15 -12.53
CA LYS A 334 1.67 -23.29 -13.23
C LYS A 334 2.71 -22.29 -12.72
N ILE A 335 2.28 -21.07 -12.42
CA ILE A 335 3.15 -20.05 -11.81
C ILE A 335 3.53 -20.46 -10.38
N TYR A 336 2.58 -21.00 -9.61
CA TYR A 336 2.87 -21.53 -8.28
C TYR A 336 3.88 -22.67 -8.31
N THR A 337 3.89 -23.55 -9.31
CA THR A 337 4.92 -24.58 -9.46
C THR A 337 6.32 -23.96 -9.58
N ILE A 338 6.46 -22.83 -10.28
CA ILE A 338 7.74 -22.10 -10.37
C ILE A 338 8.10 -21.51 -9.01
N ILE A 339 7.17 -20.79 -8.37
CA ILE A 339 7.40 -20.11 -7.09
C ILE A 339 7.74 -21.12 -5.99
N GLU A 340 7.03 -22.24 -5.93
CA GLU A 340 7.25 -23.32 -4.98
C GLU A 340 8.62 -23.99 -5.18
N ALA A 341 9.01 -24.23 -6.44
CA ALA A 341 10.34 -24.79 -6.72
C ALA A 341 11.48 -23.86 -6.28
N ILE A 342 11.28 -22.53 -6.39
CA ILE A 342 12.30 -21.55 -5.98
C ILE A 342 12.31 -21.35 -4.46
N THR A 343 11.14 -21.22 -3.85
CA THR A 343 11.02 -20.69 -2.48
C THR A 343 10.60 -21.72 -1.43
N GLY A 344 10.08 -22.88 -1.86
CA GLY A 344 9.48 -23.88 -0.98
C GLY A 344 8.05 -23.57 -0.53
N ALA A 345 7.48 -22.42 -0.91
CA ALA A 345 6.12 -22.03 -0.57
C ALA A 345 5.38 -21.48 -1.79
N ARG A 346 4.05 -21.48 -1.76
CA ARG A 346 3.22 -21.05 -2.89
C ARG A 346 2.77 -19.59 -2.80
N MET A 347 2.31 -19.14 -1.63
CA MET A 347 1.70 -17.81 -1.45
C MET A 347 2.54 -16.86 -0.59
N HIS A 348 3.03 -17.32 0.56
CA HIS A 348 3.76 -16.49 1.53
C HIS A 348 5.17 -17.04 1.78
N PRO A 349 6.11 -16.80 0.85
CA PRO A 349 7.43 -17.44 0.91
C PRO A 349 8.41 -16.78 1.88
N ALA A 350 8.20 -15.53 2.29
CA ALA A 350 9.18 -14.73 3.03
C ALA A 350 10.59 -14.86 2.43
N TRP A 351 10.67 -14.77 1.11
CA TRP A 351 11.88 -15.12 0.35
C TRP A 351 12.90 -14.00 0.31
N PHE A 352 12.43 -12.76 0.13
CA PHE A 352 13.27 -11.59 0.23
C PHE A 352 13.64 -11.37 1.69
N ARG A 353 14.90 -11.01 1.91
CA ARG A 353 15.46 -10.82 3.25
C ARG A 353 16.35 -9.59 3.26
N ILE A 354 16.61 -9.06 4.45
CA ILE A 354 17.46 -7.87 4.63
C ILE A 354 18.87 -8.19 4.12
N GLY A 355 19.28 -7.52 3.04
CA GLY A 355 20.56 -7.70 2.37
C GLY A 355 20.62 -8.84 1.35
N GLY A 356 19.50 -9.44 0.94
CA GLY A 356 19.55 -10.54 -0.02
C GLY A 356 18.24 -11.28 -0.27
N VAL A 357 18.39 -12.55 -0.61
CA VAL A 357 17.32 -13.55 -0.66
C VAL A 357 17.66 -14.74 0.25
N ALA A 358 16.67 -15.53 0.63
CA ALA A 358 16.86 -16.62 1.58
C ALA A 358 17.83 -17.70 1.07
N HIS A 359 17.67 -18.15 -0.17
CA HIS A 359 18.59 -19.06 -0.87
C HIS A 359 18.77 -18.64 -2.34
N ASP A 360 19.74 -19.23 -3.04
CA ASP A 360 19.91 -19.00 -4.47
C ASP A 360 18.87 -19.79 -5.31
N LEU A 361 18.75 -19.45 -6.59
CA LEU A 361 17.85 -20.13 -7.51
C LEU A 361 18.25 -21.61 -7.71
N PRO A 362 17.28 -22.55 -7.76
CA PRO A 362 17.56 -23.98 -7.91
C PRO A 362 18.05 -24.33 -9.31
N THR A 363 18.83 -25.40 -9.45
CA THR A 363 19.28 -25.90 -10.76
C THR A 363 18.08 -26.16 -11.69
N GLY A 364 18.11 -25.59 -12.90
CA GLY A 364 17.04 -25.77 -13.89
C GLY A 364 15.87 -24.78 -13.76
N TRP A 365 15.95 -23.76 -12.90
CA TRP A 365 14.91 -22.72 -12.74
C TRP A 365 14.50 -22.08 -14.07
N ALA A 366 15.44 -21.82 -14.98
CA ALA A 366 15.18 -21.17 -16.27
C ALA A 366 14.26 -22.03 -17.16
N ARG A 367 14.43 -23.36 -17.12
CA ARG A 367 13.56 -24.29 -17.87
C ARG A 367 12.13 -24.26 -17.32
N LEU A 368 11.96 -24.18 -16.00
CA LEU A 368 10.64 -24.08 -15.39
C LEU A 368 9.90 -22.82 -15.85
N ILE A 369 10.60 -21.68 -15.95
CA ILE A 369 10.05 -20.42 -16.48
C ILE A 369 9.69 -20.56 -17.96
N GLN A 370 10.61 -21.10 -18.78
CA GLN A 370 10.37 -21.28 -20.21
C GLN A 370 9.14 -22.17 -20.48
N ASP A 371 9.05 -23.31 -19.80
CA ASP A 371 8.03 -24.34 -20.08
C ASP A 371 6.66 -23.95 -19.50
N ASN A 372 6.62 -23.45 -18.25
CA ASN A 372 5.36 -23.21 -17.54
C ASN A 372 4.79 -21.79 -17.68
N LEU A 373 5.61 -20.82 -18.09
CA LEU A 373 5.17 -19.43 -18.25
C LEU A 373 5.29 -18.96 -19.69
N LEU A 374 6.51 -18.81 -20.22
CA LEU A 374 6.77 -18.12 -21.48
C LEU A 374 6.18 -18.86 -22.70
N SER A 375 6.18 -20.19 -22.68
CA SER A 375 5.63 -21.00 -23.77
C SER A 375 4.11 -21.23 -23.66
N TRP A 376 3.55 -21.10 -22.45
CA TRP A 376 2.18 -21.47 -22.11
C TRP A 376 1.23 -20.27 -22.09
N LEU A 377 1.56 -19.24 -21.29
CA LEU A 377 0.66 -18.16 -20.95
C LEU A 377 0.25 -17.26 -22.14
N PRO A 378 1.11 -16.96 -23.15
CA PRO A 378 0.71 -16.13 -24.28
C PRO A 378 -0.50 -16.68 -25.04
N LYS A 379 -0.57 -18.01 -25.22
CA LYS A 379 -1.71 -18.66 -25.90
C LYS A 379 -3.01 -18.51 -25.10
N ARG A 380 -2.91 -18.66 -23.78
CA ARG A 380 -4.03 -18.54 -22.84
C ARG A 380 -4.57 -17.12 -22.77
N LEU A 381 -3.70 -16.11 -22.76
CA LEU A 381 -4.11 -14.71 -22.79
C LEU A 381 -4.92 -14.36 -24.04
N MET A 382 -4.51 -14.86 -25.22
CA MET A 382 -5.29 -14.68 -26.45
C MET A 382 -6.68 -15.31 -26.36
N GLU A 383 -6.82 -16.45 -25.68
CA GLU A 383 -8.11 -17.09 -25.43
C GLU A 383 -8.98 -16.26 -24.47
N TYR A 384 -8.43 -15.72 -23.38
CA TYR A 384 -9.16 -14.83 -22.47
C TYR A 384 -9.66 -13.57 -23.16
N GLU A 385 -8.83 -12.95 -23.99
CA GLU A 385 -9.26 -11.78 -24.75
C GLU A 385 -10.37 -12.11 -25.73
N LYS A 386 -10.22 -13.21 -26.48
CA LYS A 386 -11.21 -13.63 -27.47
C LYS A 386 -12.54 -14.03 -26.82
N ALA A 387 -12.50 -14.79 -25.73
CA ALA A 387 -13.70 -15.34 -25.09
C ALA A 387 -14.41 -14.33 -24.19
N ALA A 388 -13.67 -13.47 -23.49
CA ALA A 388 -14.21 -12.53 -22.51
C ALA A 388 -14.06 -11.07 -22.93
N MET A 389 -12.84 -10.55 -23.13
CA MET A 389 -12.63 -9.10 -23.30
C MET A 389 -13.21 -8.54 -24.61
N ARG A 390 -13.29 -9.36 -25.67
CA ARG A 390 -13.92 -8.99 -26.94
C ARG A 390 -15.41 -9.33 -27.00
N ASN A 391 -15.96 -9.95 -25.95
CA ASN A 391 -17.37 -10.29 -25.85
C ASN A 391 -18.22 -9.00 -25.78
N SER A 392 -19.30 -8.95 -26.57
CA SER A 392 -20.17 -7.78 -26.64
C SER A 392 -20.88 -7.47 -25.32
N ILE A 393 -21.26 -8.51 -24.55
CA ILE A 393 -21.94 -8.35 -23.25
C ILE A 393 -20.99 -7.73 -22.24
N LEU A 394 -19.77 -8.28 -22.11
CA LEU A 394 -18.77 -7.73 -21.20
C LEU A 394 -18.47 -6.28 -21.55
N ARG A 395 -18.17 -5.99 -22.82
CA ARG A 395 -17.91 -4.62 -23.29
C ARG A 395 -19.08 -3.68 -22.99
N GLY A 396 -20.32 -4.12 -23.23
CA GLY A 396 -21.52 -3.36 -22.94
C GLY A 396 -21.76 -3.09 -21.45
N ARG A 397 -21.21 -3.93 -20.55
CA ARG A 397 -21.31 -3.76 -19.09
C ARG A 397 -20.15 -3.00 -18.46
N THR A 398 -19.10 -2.69 -19.21
CA THR A 398 -17.84 -2.18 -18.63
C THR A 398 -17.32 -0.91 -19.29
N ILE A 399 -17.62 -0.68 -20.57
CA ILE A 399 -17.18 0.54 -21.29
C ILE A 399 -18.07 1.71 -20.85
N GLY A 400 -17.45 2.80 -20.42
CA GLY A 400 -18.14 3.97 -19.87
C GLY A 400 -18.72 3.78 -18.46
N VAL A 401 -18.54 2.61 -17.84
CA VAL A 401 -19.04 2.30 -16.50
C VAL A 401 -17.97 2.60 -15.45
N ALA A 402 -18.38 3.22 -14.35
CA ALA A 402 -17.48 3.62 -13.26
C ALA A 402 -16.21 4.36 -13.76
N ALA A 403 -16.42 5.30 -14.68
CA ALA A 403 -15.39 6.12 -15.27
C ALA A 403 -15.05 7.32 -14.37
N TYR A 404 -13.77 7.65 -14.30
CA TYR A 404 -13.26 8.87 -13.66
C TYR A 404 -12.04 9.39 -14.42
N ASN A 405 -11.80 10.70 -14.32
CA ASN A 405 -10.68 11.34 -15.02
C ASN A 405 -9.41 11.38 -14.16
N THR A 406 -8.29 11.80 -14.78
CA THR A 406 -6.98 11.90 -14.11
C THR A 406 -6.98 12.84 -12.90
N ALA A 407 -7.66 13.98 -12.98
CA ALA A 407 -7.71 14.94 -11.88
C ALA A 407 -8.44 14.36 -10.65
N GLN A 408 -9.56 13.67 -10.88
CA GLN A 408 -10.27 12.93 -9.83
C GLN A 408 -9.39 11.83 -9.24
N ALA A 409 -8.73 11.03 -10.08
CA ALA A 409 -7.85 9.97 -9.62
C ALA A 409 -6.73 10.50 -8.70
N LEU A 410 -6.09 11.61 -9.08
CA LEU A 410 -5.02 12.24 -8.30
C LEU A 410 -5.55 12.83 -6.97
N ALA A 411 -6.69 13.52 -7.01
CA ALA A 411 -7.32 14.10 -5.82
C ALA A 411 -7.71 13.04 -4.78
N TRP A 412 -8.11 11.85 -5.24
CA TRP A 412 -8.43 10.71 -4.38
C TRP A 412 -7.22 9.82 -4.03
N GLY A 413 -6.02 10.13 -4.51
CA GLY A 413 -4.81 9.35 -4.23
C GLY A 413 -4.76 7.98 -4.92
N THR A 414 -5.52 7.81 -6.02
CA THR A 414 -5.52 6.60 -6.85
C THR A 414 -4.22 6.48 -7.62
N THR A 415 -3.64 5.28 -7.61
CA THR A 415 -2.31 4.97 -8.14
C THR A 415 -2.34 3.65 -8.91
N GLY A 416 -1.36 3.37 -9.75
CA GLY A 416 -1.25 2.09 -10.45
C GLY A 416 -2.15 1.99 -11.67
N GLY A 417 -2.66 0.78 -11.92
CA GLY A 417 -3.55 0.51 -13.06
C GLY A 417 -4.79 1.39 -13.09
N GLY A 418 -5.33 1.76 -11.92
CA GLY A 418 -6.45 2.70 -11.82
C GLY A 418 -6.14 4.11 -12.30
N LEU A 419 -4.91 4.61 -12.09
CA LEU A 419 -4.46 5.92 -12.56
C LEU A 419 -4.08 5.86 -14.05
N ARG A 420 -3.36 4.81 -14.45
CA ARG A 420 -2.96 4.58 -15.86
C ARG A 420 -4.15 4.39 -16.79
N ALA A 421 -5.26 3.83 -16.31
CA ALA A 421 -6.49 3.70 -17.08
C ALA A 421 -7.08 5.06 -17.53
N THR A 422 -6.77 6.15 -16.81
CA THR A 422 -7.20 7.52 -17.18
C THR A 422 -6.34 8.17 -18.29
N GLY A 423 -5.24 7.52 -18.69
CA GLY A 423 -4.30 8.03 -19.69
C GLY A 423 -3.02 8.66 -19.12
N LEU A 424 -2.90 8.79 -17.79
CA LEU A 424 -1.67 9.31 -17.18
C LEU A 424 -0.56 8.25 -17.15
N ASN A 425 0.54 8.51 -17.85
CA ASN A 425 1.71 7.64 -17.88
C ASN A 425 2.60 7.82 -16.63
N PHE A 426 2.14 7.28 -15.49
CA PHE A 426 2.88 7.26 -14.24
C PHE A 426 3.07 5.82 -13.74
N ASP A 427 4.33 5.39 -13.64
CA ASP A 427 4.74 4.08 -13.12
C ASP A 427 6.09 4.24 -12.42
N VAL A 428 6.15 3.85 -11.14
CA VAL A 428 7.34 4.05 -10.30
C VAL A 428 8.55 3.30 -10.87
N ARG A 429 8.37 2.17 -11.55
CA ARG A 429 9.48 1.37 -12.11
C ARG A 429 10.24 2.09 -13.22
N LYS A 430 9.60 3.04 -13.92
CA LYS A 430 10.23 3.86 -14.97
C LYS A 430 10.67 5.23 -14.45
N TRP A 431 9.79 5.90 -13.71
CA TRP A 431 10.04 7.28 -13.24
C TRP A 431 11.01 7.34 -12.07
N ARG A 432 11.02 6.31 -11.22
CA ARG A 432 11.82 6.22 -9.98
C ARG A 432 12.33 4.79 -9.80
N PRO A 433 13.18 4.30 -10.73
CA PRO A 433 13.58 2.91 -10.77
C PRO A 433 14.27 2.48 -9.47
N TYR A 434 13.97 1.25 -9.06
CA TYR A 434 14.56 0.56 -7.92
C TYR A 434 15.01 -0.84 -8.36
N SER A 435 15.92 -1.47 -7.62
CA SER A 435 16.42 -2.84 -7.91
C SER A 435 16.77 -3.11 -9.39
N GLY A 436 17.28 -2.10 -10.10
CA GLY A 436 17.71 -2.23 -11.50
C GLY A 436 16.58 -2.27 -12.55
N TYR A 437 15.34 -1.86 -12.21
CA TYR A 437 14.23 -1.82 -13.19
C TYR A 437 14.53 -0.98 -14.45
N ASP A 438 15.46 -0.02 -14.36
CA ASP A 438 15.96 0.82 -15.45
C ASP A 438 16.72 0.03 -16.54
N GLN A 439 17.19 -1.18 -16.22
CA GLN A 439 17.93 -2.04 -17.15
C GLN A 439 17.03 -2.86 -18.08
N PHE A 440 15.71 -2.85 -17.84
CA PHE A 440 14.76 -3.68 -18.60
C PHE A 440 13.98 -2.87 -19.62
N GLU A 441 13.85 -3.46 -20.81
CA GLU A 441 13.00 -2.94 -21.86
C GLU A 441 11.57 -3.44 -21.70
N PHE A 442 10.66 -2.53 -21.36
CA PHE A 442 9.23 -2.76 -21.28
C PHE A 442 8.48 -1.43 -21.44
N GLU A 443 7.23 -1.53 -21.83
CA GLU A 443 6.31 -0.40 -22.01
C GLU A 443 5.33 -0.32 -20.86
N VAL A 444 4.88 0.90 -20.54
CA VAL A 444 3.87 1.13 -19.50
C VAL A 444 2.51 1.26 -20.18
N PRO A 445 1.58 0.31 -20.00
CA PRO A 445 0.27 0.40 -20.62
C PRO A 445 -0.58 1.49 -19.99
N VAL A 446 -1.24 2.29 -20.82
CA VAL A 446 -2.15 3.36 -20.42
C VAL A 446 -3.50 3.19 -21.12
N GLY A 447 -4.58 3.53 -20.41
CA GLY A 447 -5.93 3.62 -20.96
C GLY A 447 -6.21 5.02 -21.52
N SER A 448 -7.48 5.34 -21.74
CA SER A 448 -7.88 6.68 -22.22
C SER A 448 -9.15 7.21 -21.57
N ASN A 449 -10.03 6.34 -21.11
CA ASN A 449 -11.38 6.70 -20.65
C ASN A 449 -11.52 6.62 -19.13
N GLY A 450 -10.63 5.91 -18.44
CA GLY A 450 -10.70 5.71 -16.99
C GLY A 450 -11.86 4.83 -16.54
N ASP A 451 -12.46 4.04 -17.43
CA ASP A 451 -13.58 3.14 -17.14
C ASP A 451 -13.10 1.74 -16.66
N ALA A 452 -14.06 0.89 -16.28
CA ALA A 452 -13.77 -0.47 -15.81
C ALA A 452 -13.07 -1.33 -16.89
N TYR A 453 -13.38 -1.11 -18.17
CA TYR A 453 -12.79 -1.85 -19.27
C TYR A 453 -11.31 -1.52 -19.47
N ASP A 454 -10.95 -0.24 -19.46
CA ASP A 454 -9.58 0.23 -19.58
C ASP A 454 -8.73 -0.26 -18.40
N ARG A 455 -9.28 -0.26 -17.17
CA ARG A 455 -8.62 -0.83 -15.98
C ARG A 455 -8.29 -2.31 -16.12
N ALA A 456 -9.15 -3.08 -16.77
CA ALA A 456 -8.89 -4.49 -17.05
C ALA A 456 -7.88 -4.68 -18.18
N THR A 457 -7.98 -3.88 -19.24
CA THR A 457 -7.09 -3.94 -20.40
C THR A 457 -5.64 -3.60 -20.03
N VAL A 458 -5.44 -2.56 -19.21
CA VAL A 458 -4.12 -2.18 -18.67
C VAL A 458 -3.47 -3.37 -17.97
N ARG A 459 -4.20 -4.09 -17.10
CA ARG A 459 -3.66 -5.25 -16.36
C ARG A 459 -3.33 -6.44 -17.26
N ILE A 460 -4.10 -6.69 -18.32
CA ILE A 460 -3.78 -7.73 -19.30
C ILE A 460 -2.48 -7.39 -20.02
N GLU A 461 -2.30 -6.13 -20.39
CA GLU A 461 -1.06 -5.68 -21.02
C GLU A 461 0.12 -5.72 -20.04
N GLU A 462 -0.08 -5.38 -18.76
CA GLU A 462 0.93 -5.54 -17.71
C GLU A 462 1.41 -6.99 -17.61
N ILE A 463 0.54 -7.99 -17.76
CA ILE A 463 0.96 -9.40 -17.80
C ILE A 463 1.95 -9.64 -18.96
N ARG A 464 1.71 -9.05 -20.14
CA ARG A 464 2.62 -9.19 -21.29
C ARG A 464 3.97 -8.55 -21.03
N GLN A 465 3.95 -7.35 -20.46
CA GLN A 465 5.18 -6.61 -20.13
C GLN A 465 5.97 -7.31 -19.01
N SER A 466 5.29 -7.88 -18.00
CA SER A 466 5.93 -8.73 -16.99
C SER A 466 6.59 -9.97 -17.59
N MET A 467 5.95 -10.65 -18.55
CA MET A 467 6.57 -11.77 -19.26
C MET A 467 7.83 -11.33 -20.01
N ARG A 468 7.80 -10.16 -20.66
CA ARG A 468 8.97 -9.58 -21.35
C ARG A 468 10.12 -9.26 -20.39
N ILE A 469 9.82 -8.76 -19.19
CA ILE A 469 10.83 -8.53 -18.14
C ILE A 469 11.41 -9.86 -17.64
N ILE A 470 10.57 -10.86 -17.38
CA ILE A 470 11.02 -12.19 -16.91
C ILE A 470 11.89 -12.88 -17.97
N GLU A 471 11.56 -12.76 -19.25
CA GLU A 471 12.39 -13.29 -20.33
C GLU A 471 13.78 -12.65 -20.35
N GLN A 472 13.87 -11.34 -20.13
CA GLN A 472 15.15 -10.63 -20.00
C GLN A 472 15.91 -11.07 -18.74
N CYS A 473 15.23 -11.23 -17.60
CA CYS A 473 15.84 -11.77 -16.37
C CYS A 473 16.44 -13.16 -16.62
N MET A 474 15.71 -14.02 -17.33
CA MET A 474 16.13 -15.38 -17.65
C MET A 474 17.39 -15.40 -18.53
N LYS A 475 17.45 -14.52 -19.53
CA LYS A 475 18.59 -14.41 -20.46
C LYS A 475 19.83 -13.79 -19.82
N ASN A 476 19.64 -12.82 -18.93
CA ASN A 476 20.70 -11.94 -18.44
C ASN A 476 21.03 -12.12 -16.94
N MET A 477 20.58 -13.20 -16.30
CA MET A 477 20.82 -13.45 -14.87
C MET A 477 22.32 -13.46 -14.55
N PRO A 478 22.85 -12.48 -13.79
CA PRO A 478 24.28 -12.41 -13.53
C PRO A 478 24.72 -13.49 -12.54
N ALA A 479 25.95 -13.96 -12.68
CA ALA A 479 26.61 -14.75 -11.64
C ALA A 479 26.94 -13.87 -10.42
N GLY A 480 27.14 -14.49 -9.26
CA GLY A 480 27.56 -13.80 -8.05
C GLY A 480 26.82 -14.28 -6.79
N PRO A 481 27.09 -13.65 -5.64
CA PRO A 481 26.45 -14.01 -4.38
C PRO A 481 24.97 -13.58 -4.35
N PHE A 482 24.17 -14.34 -3.62
CA PHE A 482 22.74 -14.06 -3.37
C PHE A 482 22.49 -13.34 -2.02
N LYS A 483 23.57 -12.95 -1.34
CA LYS A 483 23.57 -12.20 -0.07
C LYS A 483 24.64 -11.11 -0.13
N ALA A 484 24.35 -9.95 0.45
CA ALA A 484 25.31 -8.88 0.65
C ALA A 484 26.27 -9.22 1.79
N ASP A 485 27.54 -8.87 1.60
CA ASP A 485 28.59 -9.01 2.61
C ASP A 485 28.57 -7.80 3.54
N HIS A 486 27.70 -7.83 4.55
CA HIS A 486 27.51 -6.73 5.49
C HIS A 486 26.98 -7.25 6.84
N PRO A 487 27.45 -6.72 7.99
CA PRO A 487 27.18 -7.31 9.32
C PRO A 487 25.72 -7.21 9.79
N LEU A 488 24.92 -6.32 9.20
CA LEU A 488 23.49 -6.15 9.52
C LEU A 488 22.52 -6.90 8.57
N THR A 489 23.03 -7.72 7.66
CA THR A 489 22.20 -8.46 6.69
C THR A 489 21.67 -9.76 7.29
N THR A 490 21.08 -10.63 6.47
CA THR A 490 20.77 -12.00 6.85
C THR A 490 21.97 -12.75 7.43
N PRO A 491 21.72 -13.80 8.25
CA PRO A 491 22.78 -14.64 8.76
C PRO A 491 23.74 -15.13 7.67
N PRO A 492 25.05 -15.20 7.98
CA PRO A 492 26.06 -15.67 7.04
C PRO A 492 25.71 -17.03 6.41
N PRO A 493 26.27 -17.37 5.24
CA PRO A 493 26.13 -18.70 4.66
C PRO A 493 26.49 -19.78 5.67
N LYS A 494 25.67 -20.85 5.73
CA LYS A 494 25.78 -21.88 6.77
C LYS A 494 27.13 -22.59 6.70
N GLU A 495 27.66 -22.80 5.49
CA GLU A 495 28.96 -23.44 5.26
C GLU A 495 30.10 -22.66 5.94
N ARG A 496 30.06 -21.32 5.91
CA ARG A 496 31.05 -20.47 6.58
C ARG A 496 30.88 -20.48 8.09
N THR A 497 29.62 -20.38 8.54
CA THR A 497 29.23 -20.37 9.96
C THR A 497 29.72 -21.60 10.73
N LEU A 498 29.89 -22.74 10.04
CA LEU A 498 30.39 -23.99 10.65
C LEU A 498 31.92 -24.06 10.80
N GLN A 499 32.65 -23.13 10.19
CA GLN A 499 34.12 -23.15 10.11
C GLN A 499 34.79 -21.95 10.79
N ASP A 500 34.06 -20.85 10.99
CA ASP A 500 34.59 -19.56 11.40
C ASP A 500 33.78 -18.99 12.59
N ILE A 501 34.48 -18.59 13.66
CA ILE A 501 33.83 -18.20 14.93
C ILE A 501 33.13 -16.85 14.82
N GLU A 502 33.68 -15.91 14.05
CA GLU A 502 33.11 -14.58 13.81
C GLU A 502 31.75 -14.68 13.09
N THR A 503 31.65 -15.54 12.08
CA THR A 503 30.40 -15.81 11.37
C THR A 503 29.40 -16.55 12.25
N LEU A 504 29.84 -17.45 13.13
CA LEU A 504 28.98 -18.10 14.13
C LEU A 504 28.40 -17.12 15.15
N ILE A 505 29.22 -16.20 15.67
CA ILE A 505 28.76 -15.14 16.58
C ILE A 505 27.72 -14.27 15.88
N THR A 506 28.00 -13.84 14.65
CA THR A 506 27.09 -13.02 13.85
C THR A 506 25.76 -13.74 13.61
N HIS A 507 25.80 -15.02 13.23
CA HIS A 507 24.62 -15.85 13.07
C HIS A 507 23.81 -15.95 14.37
N PHE A 508 24.46 -16.25 15.51
CA PHE A 508 23.80 -16.38 16.80
C PHE A 508 23.07 -15.10 17.20
N LEU A 509 23.74 -13.95 17.14
CA LEU A 509 23.14 -12.65 17.52
C LEU A 509 21.98 -12.26 16.62
N GLN A 510 22.13 -12.40 15.30
CA GLN A 510 21.08 -12.02 14.35
C GLN A 510 19.84 -12.92 14.46
N VAL A 511 19.99 -14.21 14.74
CA VAL A 511 18.86 -15.15 14.87
C VAL A 511 18.17 -15.04 16.22
N SER A 512 18.93 -14.80 17.31
CA SER A 512 18.35 -14.71 18.66
C SER A 512 17.78 -13.32 18.99
N TRP A 513 18.50 -12.25 18.68
CA TRP A 513 18.09 -10.87 19.00
C TRP A 513 17.61 -10.10 17.77
N GLY A 514 18.26 -10.30 16.62
CA GLY A 514 18.06 -9.50 15.42
C GLY A 514 19.09 -8.36 15.27
N PRO A 515 19.20 -7.77 14.08
CA PRO A 515 20.14 -6.68 13.82
C PRO A 515 19.67 -5.38 14.50
N VAL A 516 20.60 -4.66 15.14
CA VAL A 516 20.35 -3.32 15.65
C VAL A 516 20.48 -2.33 14.49
N MET A 517 19.40 -1.67 14.12
CA MET A 517 19.39 -0.71 13.01
C MET A 517 19.74 0.69 13.49
N PRO A 518 20.47 1.50 12.70
CA PRO A 518 20.82 2.87 13.10
C PRO A 518 19.56 3.72 13.32
N ALA A 519 19.66 4.70 14.21
CA ALA A 519 18.58 5.66 14.45
C ALA A 519 18.44 6.61 13.25
N ALA A 520 17.34 6.49 12.53
CA ALA A 520 16.97 7.34 11.39
C ALA A 520 15.56 6.96 10.90
N GLU A 521 15.05 7.74 9.96
CA GLU A 521 13.82 7.43 9.24
C GLU A 521 14.14 7.05 7.80
N SER A 522 13.43 6.05 7.28
CA SER A 522 13.60 5.53 5.93
C SER A 522 12.26 5.32 5.27
N PHE A 523 12.24 5.47 3.95
CA PHE A 523 11.05 5.35 3.13
C PHE A 523 11.42 4.65 1.82
N GLN A 524 10.56 3.71 1.41
CA GLN A 524 10.59 3.17 0.06
C GLN A 524 9.18 2.94 -0.45
N MET A 525 8.92 3.44 -1.66
CA MET A 525 7.77 3.08 -2.47
C MET A 525 8.17 2.13 -3.61
N ILE A 526 7.24 1.28 -4.02
CA ILE A 526 7.36 0.43 -5.20
C ILE A 526 6.05 0.48 -5.99
N GLU A 527 6.11 0.13 -7.28
CA GLU A 527 4.91 -0.17 -8.06
C GLU A 527 4.46 -1.61 -7.72
N ALA A 528 3.54 -1.78 -6.77
CA ALA A 528 2.98 -3.10 -6.47
C ALA A 528 1.93 -3.52 -7.52
N THR A 529 1.22 -4.63 -7.32
CA THR A 529 0.25 -5.16 -8.29
C THR A 529 -1.00 -4.29 -8.38
N LYS A 530 -1.46 -3.75 -7.26
CA LYS A 530 -2.66 -2.93 -7.16
C LYS A 530 -2.38 -1.43 -7.35
N GLY A 531 -1.13 -1.02 -7.17
CA GLY A 531 -0.68 0.36 -7.28
C GLY A 531 0.53 0.62 -6.41
N VAL A 532 0.81 1.88 -6.07
CA VAL A 532 2.02 2.22 -5.34
C VAL A 532 1.90 1.79 -3.87
N ASN A 533 2.75 0.86 -3.43
CA ASN A 533 2.83 0.42 -2.03
C ASN A 533 4.12 0.98 -1.42
N SER A 534 4.08 1.40 -0.15
CA SER A 534 5.26 1.91 0.52
C SER A 534 5.32 1.60 2.00
N TYR A 535 6.55 1.54 2.52
CA TYR A 535 6.83 1.46 3.95
C TYR A 535 7.60 2.71 4.37
N TYR A 536 7.10 3.37 5.42
CA TYR A 536 7.80 4.42 6.14
C TYR A 536 8.18 3.90 7.52
N LEU A 537 9.48 3.82 7.77
CA LEU A 537 10.08 3.15 8.92
C LEU A 537 10.85 4.15 9.75
N THR A 538 10.57 4.18 11.05
CA THR A 538 11.35 4.95 12.03
C THR A 538 12.12 3.97 12.90
N SER A 539 13.43 4.17 13.00
CA SER A 539 14.31 3.44 13.91
C SER A 539 14.86 4.37 14.97
N ASP A 540 14.88 3.88 16.21
CA ASP A 540 15.46 4.58 17.36
C ASP A 540 16.74 3.89 17.88
N GLY A 541 17.48 3.20 17.00
CA GLY A 541 18.72 2.51 17.39
C GLY A 541 18.50 1.13 18.02
N SER A 542 17.46 0.40 17.60
CA SER A 542 17.00 -0.84 18.24
C SER A 542 16.91 -2.03 17.27
N THR A 543 16.69 -3.23 17.80
CA THR A 543 16.42 -4.46 17.03
C THR A 543 15.00 -4.52 16.45
N MET A 544 14.13 -3.60 16.89
CA MET A 544 12.74 -3.46 16.47
C MET A 544 12.51 -2.07 15.88
N SER A 545 11.49 -1.95 15.03
CA SER A 545 11.06 -0.65 14.50
C SER A 545 10.46 0.19 15.62
N TYR A 546 10.79 1.48 15.67
CA TYR A 546 10.08 2.40 16.54
C TYR A 546 8.67 2.64 16.00
N ARG A 547 8.51 2.80 14.69
CA ARG A 547 7.21 2.98 14.02
C ARG A 547 7.28 2.41 12.61
N THR A 548 6.30 1.58 12.26
CA THR A 548 6.15 0.99 10.92
C THR A 548 4.83 1.44 10.30
N ARG A 549 4.87 2.44 9.42
CA ARG A 549 3.71 2.87 8.63
C ARG A 549 3.71 2.14 7.28
N ILE A 550 2.59 1.48 6.97
CA ILE A 550 2.37 0.80 5.71
C ILE A 550 1.33 1.58 4.92
N ARG A 551 1.69 2.09 3.74
CA ARG A 551 0.72 2.70 2.82
C ARG A 551 0.41 1.73 1.70
N THR A 552 -0.81 1.24 1.70
CA THR A 552 -1.34 0.36 0.68
C THR A 552 -2.20 1.15 -0.31
N PRO A 553 -2.21 0.77 -1.61
CA PRO A 553 -2.96 1.52 -2.61
C PRO A 553 -4.48 1.37 -2.42
N SER A 554 -4.94 0.18 -2.00
CA SER A 554 -6.36 -0.16 -1.92
C SER A 554 -7.15 0.73 -0.96
N PHE A 555 -6.52 1.23 0.11
CA PHE A 555 -7.16 2.10 1.10
C PHE A 555 -7.72 3.38 0.45
N ALA A 556 -6.90 4.09 -0.32
CA ALA A 556 -7.33 5.28 -1.06
C ALA A 556 -8.30 4.93 -2.20
N HIS A 557 -8.11 3.77 -2.86
CA HIS A 557 -8.98 3.37 -3.98
C HIS A 557 -10.41 3.09 -3.54
N LEU A 558 -10.61 2.44 -2.38
CA LEU A 558 -11.94 2.15 -1.85
C LEU A 558 -12.64 3.42 -1.34
N GLN A 559 -11.88 4.37 -0.80
CA GLN A 559 -12.45 5.66 -0.38
C GLN A 559 -13.09 6.42 -1.53
N GLN A 560 -12.56 6.28 -2.75
CA GLN A 560 -13.08 6.93 -3.94
C GLN A 560 -14.48 6.42 -4.34
N ILE A 561 -14.92 5.25 -3.85
CA ILE A 561 -16.12 4.55 -4.32
C ILE A 561 -17.36 5.46 -4.46
N PRO A 562 -17.75 6.22 -3.43
CA PRO A 562 -18.94 7.07 -3.48
C PRO A 562 -18.82 8.17 -4.55
N SER A 563 -17.62 8.67 -4.84
CA SER A 563 -17.45 9.72 -5.84
C SER A 563 -17.70 9.26 -7.28
N VAL A 564 -17.58 7.95 -7.53
CA VAL A 564 -17.69 7.36 -8.87
C VAL A 564 -19.07 6.76 -9.10
N ILE A 565 -19.67 6.14 -8.08
CA ILE A 565 -20.89 5.34 -8.25
C ILE A 565 -22.20 6.10 -8.03
N ARG A 566 -22.16 7.32 -7.50
CA ARG A 566 -23.36 8.16 -7.37
C ARG A 566 -24.00 8.39 -8.74
N GLY A 567 -25.30 8.15 -8.82
CA GLY A 567 -26.09 8.21 -10.04
C GLY A 567 -25.99 6.98 -10.95
N GLN A 568 -25.26 5.93 -10.55
CA GLN A 568 -25.18 4.66 -11.29
C GLN A 568 -26.03 3.58 -10.63
N MET A 569 -26.20 2.44 -11.29
CA MET A 569 -27.00 1.33 -10.78
C MET A 569 -26.20 0.43 -9.84
N VAL A 570 -26.90 -0.34 -8.99
CA VAL A 570 -26.26 -1.38 -8.14
C VAL A 570 -25.44 -2.37 -8.97
N SER A 571 -25.90 -2.69 -10.19
CA SER A 571 -25.17 -3.60 -11.08
C SER A 571 -23.84 -3.03 -11.56
N ASP A 572 -23.70 -1.71 -11.67
CA ASP A 572 -22.47 -1.01 -12.06
C ASP A 572 -21.49 -0.94 -10.90
N LEU A 573 -22.00 -0.88 -9.66
CA LEU A 573 -21.18 -0.96 -8.45
C LEU A 573 -20.39 -2.28 -8.43
N ILE A 574 -21.04 -3.39 -8.77
CA ILE A 574 -20.39 -4.71 -8.80
C ILE A 574 -19.24 -4.73 -9.83
N VAL A 575 -19.47 -4.15 -11.01
CA VAL A 575 -18.42 -4.02 -12.05
C VAL A 575 -17.27 -3.15 -11.55
N TYR A 576 -17.59 -2.05 -10.86
CA TYR A 576 -16.59 -1.17 -10.32
C TYR A 576 -15.72 -1.86 -9.28
N LEU A 577 -16.34 -2.52 -8.29
CA LEU A 577 -15.64 -3.29 -7.24
C LEU A 577 -14.67 -4.30 -7.85
N GLY A 578 -15.13 -5.08 -8.83
CA GLY A 578 -14.29 -6.04 -9.53
C GLY A 578 -13.11 -5.37 -10.27
N SER A 579 -13.29 -4.15 -10.78
CA SER A 579 -12.25 -3.43 -11.54
C SER A 579 -11.19 -2.72 -10.69
N ILE A 580 -11.45 -2.49 -9.39
CA ILE A 580 -10.51 -1.84 -8.47
C ILE A 580 -9.32 -2.77 -8.17
N ASP A 581 -9.53 -4.08 -8.10
CA ASP A 581 -8.53 -5.08 -7.67
C ASP A 581 -8.08 -4.84 -6.22
N PHE A 582 -9.02 -4.81 -5.27
CA PHE A 582 -8.69 -4.66 -3.85
C PHE A 582 -8.64 -6.01 -3.16
N VAL A 583 -7.97 -6.01 -2.00
CA VAL A 583 -8.00 -7.12 -1.05
C VAL A 583 -8.21 -6.53 0.34
N MET A 584 -9.18 -7.01 1.11
CA MET A 584 -9.50 -6.38 2.41
C MET A 584 -8.37 -6.45 3.44
N SER A 585 -7.50 -7.47 3.37
CA SER A 585 -6.32 -7.53 4.24
C SER A 585 -5.34 -6.37 3.99
N ASP A 586 -5.31 -5.85 2.75
CA ASP A 586 -4.44 -4.74 2.32
C ASP A 586 -5.00 -3.39 2.77
N VAL A 587 -6.32 -3.26 2.79
CA VAL A 587 -7.04 -2.05 3.23
C VAL A 587 -6.91 -1.91 4.74
N ASP A 588 -7.23 -2.96 5.48
CA ASP A 588 -7.36 -2.89 6.93
C ASP A 588 -6.01 -3.06 7.66
N ARG A 589 -5.06 -3.78 7.07
CA ARG A 589 -3.70 -4.08 7.59
C ARG A 589 -3.70 -4.90 8.88
#